data_AF-A0A7V5RZT1-F1
#
_entry.id   AF-A0A7V5RZT1-F1
#
_cell.length_a   1.000
_cell.length_b   1.000
_cell.length_c   1.000
_cell.angle_alpha   90.00
_cell.angle_beta   90.00
_cell.angle_gamma   90.00
#
_symmetry.space_group_name_H-M   'P 1'
#
loop_
_entity.id
_entity.type
_entity.pdbx_description
1 polymer ?
#
loop_
_entity_poly.entity_id
_entity_poly.type
_entity_poly.pdbx_seq_one_letter_code
_entity_poly.pdbx_strand_id
1 'polypeptide(L)'
;MQTELPTTRQYLAYHLWAIRGNGAHAELHNMLTGEIQPTPLAPSRAETLEHGFASFVKLFPEGKLKIAELESEFWARALGESVNPLAFEDQYASTGGQLFELMSGRDRLIADLRPWAFARMGLPVSPLTCHPYDICTALIAQELGVQVTDLRGEPLRAPLDTRAPVGWIGYANAALRRRYEPLLMELLWR
;
A
#
# COMPACT_ATOMS: atom_id res chain seq x y z
N MET A 1 -17.70 -2.83 31.99
CA MET A 1 -16.70 -3.88 31.77
C MET A 1 -16.22 -3.75 30.34
N GLN A 2 -14.95 -3.38 30.11
CA GLN A 2 -14.33 -3.42 28.78
C GLN A 2 -13.43 -4.65 28.77
N THR A 3 -13.72 -5.60 27.89
CA THR A 3 -12.91 -6.81 27.68
C THR A 3 -12.43 -6.78 26.24
N GLU A 4 -11.13 -6.65 26.05
CA GLU A 4 -10.48 -6.81 24.75
C GLU A 4 -9.96 -8.25 24.65
N LEU A 5 -10.38 -8.98 23.62
CA LEU A 5 -9.78 -10.27 23.23
C LEU A 5 -9.50 -10.26 21.72
N PRO A 6 -8.32 -9.82 21.26
CA PRO A 6 -7.83 -10.14 19.93
C PRO A 6 -6.64 -11.11 20.07
N THR A 7 -6.56 -12.25 19.39
CA THR A 7 -6.70 -12.42 17.94
C THR A 7 -7.05 -13.88 17.65
N THR A 8 -8.31 -14.19 17.35
CA THR A 8 -8.74 -15.56 17.00
C THR A 8 -8.06 -16.14 15.76
N ARG A 9 -7.20 -15.37 15.09
CA ARG A 9 -6.43 -15.76 13.91
C ARG A 9 -4.92 -15.55 14.01
N GLN A 10 -4.35 -15.19 15.18
CA GLN A 10 -2.87 -15.07 15.29
C GLN A 10 -2.12 -16.35 15.00
N TYR A 11 -2.79 -17.50 15.15
CA TYR A 11 -2.21 -18.77 14.77
C TYR A 11 -2.25 -19.05 13.27
N LEU A 12 -2.84 -18.18 12.46
CA LEU A 12 -2.90 -18.32 11.01
C LEU A 12 -1.85 -17.42 10.36
N ALA A 13 -1.00 -17.99 9.53
CA ALA A 13 0.01 -17.27 8.77
C ALA A 13 -0.22 -17.44 7.26
N TYR A 14 -0.13 -16.36 6.49
CA TYR A 14 -0.13 -16.45 5.03
C TYR A 14 1.31 -16.59 4.52
N HIS A 15 1.54 -17.57 3.67
CA HIS A 15 2.76 -17.69 2.87
C HIS A 15 2.43 -17.41 1.41
N LEU A 16 3.12 -16.44 0.82
CA LEU A 16 2.88 -16.02 -0.55
C LEU A 16 4.19 -16.03 -1.33
N TRP A 17 4.11 -16.41 -2.60
CA TRP A 17 5.23 -16.33 -3.53
C TRP A 17 4.72 -16.18 -4.95
N ALA A 18 5.61 -15.82 -5.86
CA ALA A 18 5.30 -15.71 -7.27
C ALA A 18 6.54 -15.97 -8.12
N ILE A 19 6.31 -16.47 -9.34
CA ILE A 19 7.30 -16.49 -10.40
C ILE A 19 6.75 -15.61 -11.51
N ARG A 20 7.56 -14.67 -12.01
CA ARG A 20 7.13 -13.73 -13.04
C ARG A 20 6.48 -14.46 -14.22
N GLY A 21 5.26 -14.04 -14.58
CA GLY A 21 4.47 -14.61 -15.66
C GLY A 21 3.77 -15.94 -15.36
N ASN A 22 3.86 -16.46 -14.12
CA ASN A 22 3.24 -17.72 -13.71
C ASN A 22 2.14 -17.52 -12.64
N GLY A 23 1.81 -16.28 -12.31
CA GLY A 23 0.85 -15.95 -11.27
C GLY A 23 1.46 -15.94 -9.87
N ALA A 24 0.63 -15.56 -8.91
CA ALA A 24 0.95 -15.62 -7.49
C ALA A 24 0.27 -16.82 -6.83
N HIS A 25 0.92 -17.34 -5.81
CA HIS A 25 0.44 -18.44 -5.00
C HIS A 25 0.36 -18.00 -3.55
N ALA A 26 -0.61 -18.54 -2.83
CA ALA A 26 -0.74 -18.31 -1.40
C ALA A 26 -1.22 -19.57 -0.68
N GLU A 27 -0.69 -19.75 0.52
CA GLU A 27 -1.06 -20.80 1.47
C GLU A 27 -1.42 -20.17 2.81
N LEU A 28 -2.39 -20.76 3.49
CA LEU A 28 -2.70 -20.46 4.88
C LEU A 28 -2.16 -21.58 5.77
N HIS A 29 -1.27 -21.22 6.68
CA HIS A 29 -0.61 -22.12 7.62
C HIS A 29 -1.28 -21.96 8.99
N ASN A 30 -1.76 -23.06 9.57
CA ASN A 30 -2.22 -23.12 10.94
C ASN A 30 -1.05 -23.50 11.85
N MET A 31 -0.52 -22.54 12.59
CA MET A 31 0.66 -22.70 13.46
C MET A 31 0.39 -23.58 14.70
N LEU A 32 -0.89 -23.85 15.04
CA LEU A 32 -1.24 -24.75 16.15
C LEU A 32 -1.29 -26.22 15.71
N THR A 33 -1.79 -26.48 14.49
CA THR A 33 -2.00 -27.85 13.99
C THR A 33 -0.95 -28.29 12.97
N GLY A 34 -0.21 -27.35 12.39
CA GLY A 34 0.69 -27.57 11.25
C GLY A 34 -0.05 -27.75 9.91
N GLU A 35 -1.37 -27.57 9.87
CA GLU A 35 -2.16 -27.69 8.64
C GLU A 35 -1.81 -26.58 7.65
N ILE A 36 -1.65 -26.94 6.38
CA ILE A 36 -1.37 -26.02 5.28
C ILE A 36 -2.46 -26.22 4.23
N GLN A 37 -3.10 -25.12 3.84
CA GLN A 37 -4.11 -25.14 2.79
C GLN A 37 -3.84 -24.06 1.73
N PRO A 38 -3.98 -24.38 0.44
CA PRO A 38 -3.99 -23.36 -0.61
C PRO A 38 -5.11 -22.34 -0.34
N THR A 39 -4.80 -21.06 -0.49
CA THR A 39 -5.77 -19.98 -0.26
C THR A 39 -5.71 -18.96 -1.38
N PRO A 40 -6.78 -18.76 -2.16
CA PRO A 40 -6.79 -17.74 -3.20
C PRO A 40 -6.88 -16.35 -2.57
N LEU A 41 -6.07 -15.42 -3.08
CA LEU A 41 -6.18 -13.99 -2.80
C LEU A 41 -6.68 -13.28 -4.05
N ALA A 42 -7.48 -12.24 -3.85
CA ALA A 42 -8.02 -11.43 -4.92
C ALA A 42 -8.00 -9.96 -4.52
N PRO A 43 -7.29 -9.09 -5.26
CA PRO A 43 -7.36 -7.66 -5.05
C PRO A 43 -8.79 -7.13 -5.24
N SER A 44 -9.04 -5.94 -4.68
CA SER A 44 -10.34 -5.29 -4.81
C SER A 44 -10.69 -5.05 -6.27
N ARG A 45 -11.93 -5.36 -6.66
CA ARG A 45 -12.47 -5.08 -8.00
C ARG A 45 -13.19 -3.73 -8.09
N ALA A 46 -13.23 -2.96 -7.00
CA ALA A 46 -13.88 -1.65 -6.98
C ALA A 46 -13.16 -0.66 -7.91
N GLU A 47 -13.93 0.21 -8.56
CA GLU A 47 -13.41 1.23 -9.48
C GLU A 47 -13.35 2.63 -8.83
N THR A 48 -13.71 2.72 -7.56
CA THR A 48 -13.67 3.93 -6.73
C THR A 48 -13.00 3.65 -5.38
N LEU A 49 -12.54 4.70 -4.70
CA LEU A 49 -12.04 4.61 -3.32
C LEU A 49 -13.16 4.68 -2.27
N GLU A 50 -14.41 4.93 -2.69
CA GLU A 50 -15.56 5.10 -1.80
C GLU A 50 -15.93 3.80 -1.07
N HIS A 51 -16.18 3.89 0.22
CA HIS A 51 -16.47 2.79 1.13
C HIS A 51 -15.36 1.72 1.16
N GLY A 52 -14.11 2.13 0.97
CA GLY A 52 -12.93 1.26 1.00
C GLY A 52 -11.77 1.86 1.77
N PHE A 53 -10.74 1.04 2.00
CA PHE A 53 -9.49 1.48 2.62
C PHE A 53 -8.54 2.05 1.57
N ALA A 54 -7.98 3.21 1.87
CA ALA A 54 -7.01 3.89 1.04
C ALA A 54 -6.10 4.75 1.92
N SER A 55 -4.81 4.46 1.91
CA SER A 55 -3.89 4.95 2.94
C SER A 55 -2.70 5.71 2.35
N PHE A 56 -2.38 6.85 2.94
CA PHE A 56 -1.16 7.61 2.66
C PHE A 56 -0.20 7.41 3.84
N VAL A 57 0.90 6.69 3.61
CA VAL A 57 1.79 6.21 4.67
C VAL A 57 2.48 7.39 5.37
N LYS A 58 2.17 7.59 6.66
CA LYS A 58 2.64 8.71 7.50
C LYS A 58 2.82 8.29 8.96
N LEU A 59 3.63 7.25 9.16
CA LEU A 59 3.85 6.56 10.45
C LEU A 59 4.60 7.40 11.50
N PHE A 60 5.42 8.36 11.06
CA PHE A 60 6.30 9.15 11.93
C PHE A 60 5.91 10.64 11.91
N PRO A 61 6.28 11.44 12.93
CA PRO A 61 6.02 12.88 12.94
C PRO A 61 6.65 13.63 11.75
N GLU A 62 7.87 13.25 11.37
CA GLU A 62 8.60 13.84 10.25
C GLU A 62 7.86 13.57 8.93
N GLY A 63 7.75 14.57 8.06
CA GLY A 63 7.08 14.43 6.76
C GLY A 63 5.55 14.32 6.84
N LYS A 64 4.98 13.94 7.99
CA LYS A 64 3.53 13.73 8.16
C LYS A 64 2.69 14.91 7.74
N LEU A 65 3.07 16.13 8.14
CA LEU A 65 2.36 17.33 7.74
C LEU A 65 2.30 17.46 6.21
N LYS A 66 3.45 17.28 5.55
CA LYS A 66 3.55 17.42 4.09
C LYS A 66 2.74 16.35 3.34
N ILE A 67 2.71 15.13 3.86
CA ILE A 67 1.90 14.03 3.29
C ILE A 67 0.41 14.31 3.53
N ALA A 68 0.03 14.73 4.74
CA ALA A 68 -1.36 15.05 5.09
C ALA A 68 -1.93 16.23 4.29
N GLU A 69 -1.11 17.25 3.99
CA GLU A 69 -1.49 18.35 3.10
C GLU A 69 -1.85 17.85 1.70
N LEU A 70 -0.99 17.02 1.10
CA LEU A 70 -1.24 16.43 -0.22
C LEU A 70 -2.46 15.51 -0.21
N GLU A 71 -2.56 14.65 0.81
CA GLU A 71 -3.67 13.73 0.99
C GLU A 71 -5.01 14.47 1.15
N SER A 72 -5.04 15.55 1.93
CA SER A 72 -6.25 16.35 2.11
C SER A 72 -6.74 16.93 0.78
N GLU A 73 -5.82 17.44 -0.04
CA GLU A 73 -6.16 17.94 -1.38
C GLU A 73 -6.56 16.82 -2.34
N PHE A 74 -5.89 15.67 -2.26
CA PHE A 74 -6.26 14.47 -3.01
C PHE A 74 -7.70 14.08 -2.69
N TRP A 75 -8.08 13.99 -1.42
CA TRP A 75 -9.43 13.59 -1.02
C TRP A 75 -10.50 14.58 -1.46
N ALA A 76 -10.25 15.89 -1.30
CA ALA A 76 -11.15 16.92 -1.76
C ALA A 76 -11.45 16.82 -3.26
N ARG A 77 -10.45 16.46 -4.07
CA ARG A 77 -10.59 16.33 -5.53
C ARG A 77 -11.07 14.96 -5.99
N ALA A 78 -10.69 13.90 -5.28
CA ALA A 78 -11.01 12.51 -5.64
C ALA A 78 -12.46 12.13 -5.30
N LEU A 79 -13.01 12.68 -4.21
CA LEU A 79 -14.33 12.33 -3.69
C LEU A 79 -15.32 13.50 -3.70
N GLY A 80 -14.83 14.74 -3.84
CA GLY A 80 -15.65 15.94 -3.73
C GLY A 80 -16.11 16.21 -2.30
N GLU A 81 -17.11 17.07 -2.16
CA GLU A 81 -17.73 17.35 -0.86
C GLU A 81 -18.67 16.21 -0.45
N SER A 82 -18.53 15.75 0.80
CA SER A 82 -19.44 14.77 1.41
C SER A 82 -19.66 15.11 2.87
N VAL A 83 -20.90 14.91 3.33
CA VAL A 83 -21.26 15.05 4.75
C VAL A 83 -20.70 13.88 5.58
N ASN A 84 -20.55 12.71 4.97
CA ASN A 84 -20.03 11.50 5.60
C ASN A 84 -18.62 11.17 5.08
N PRO A 85 -17.73 10.62 5.92
CA PRO A 85 -16.46 10.10 5.45
C PRO A 85 -16.71 8.95 4.46
N LEU A 86 -16.17 9.08 3.25
CA LEU A 86 -16.36 8.12 2.16
C LEU A 86 -15.19 7.15 2.01
N ALA A 87 -14.03 7.40 2.61
CA ALA A 87 -12.89 6.50 2.58
C ALA A 87 -12.39 6.26 4.00
N PHE A 88 -11.81 5.09 4.21
CA PHE A 88 -11.19 4.71 5.47
C PHE A 88 -9.67 4.71 5.28
N GLU A 89 -8.95 5.06 6.33
CA GLU A 89 -7.51 4.88 6.38
C GLU A 89 -7.18 3.91 7.51
N ASP A 90 -6.42 2.86 7.17
CA ASP A 90 -5.78 1.96 8.12
C ASP A 90 -4.35 1.71 7.63
N GLN A 91 -3.37 2.03 8.47
CA GLN A 91 -1.97 2.03 8.06
C GLN A 91 -1.24 0.82 8.65
N TYR A 92 -1.00 -0.17 7.80
CA TYR A 92 -0.10 -1.26 8.17
C TYR A 92 1.34 -0.73 8.33
N ALA A 93 2.02 -1.11 9.41
CA ALA A 93 3.33 -0.55 9.76
C ALA A 93 4.50 -1.03 8.85
N SER A 94 4.26 -2.04 8.00
CA SER A 94 5.27 -2.63 7.12
C SER A 94 4.83 -2.63 5.67
N THR A 95 5.78 -2.43 4.74
CA THR A 95 5.50 -2.46 3.29
C THR A 95 4.99 -3.83 2.82
N GLY A 96 5.52 -4.92 3.37
CA GLY A 96 5.00 -6.27 3.09
C GLY A 96 3.53 -6.43 3.53
N GLY A 97 3.16 -5.90 4.69
CA GLY A 97 1.76 -5.89 5.16
C GLY A 97 0.87 -5.01 4.28
N GLN A 98 1.33 -3.82 3.91
CA GLN A 98 0.64 -2.92 2.97
C GLN A 98 0.36 -3.62 1.62
N LEU A 99 1.37 -4.27 1.03
CA LEU A 99 1.19 -5.07 -0.18
C LEU A 99 0.17 -6.21 0.04
N PHE A 100 0.19 -6.87 1.20
CA PHE A 100 -0.78 -7.92 1.52
C PHE A 100 -2.22 -7.41 1.62
N GLU A 101 -2.45 -6.23 2.18
CA GLU A 101 -3.78 -5.63 2.25
C GLU A 101 -4.34 -5.32 0.84
N LEU A 102 -3.48 -4.89 -0.10
CA LEU A 102 -3.86 -4.75 -1.52
C LEU A 102 -4.16 -6.12 -2.16
N MET A 103 -3.32 -7.12 -1.92
CA MET A 103 -3.47 -8.48 -2.47
C MET A 103 -4.73 -9.20 -1.98
N SER A 104 -5.08 -9.01 -0.70
CA SER A 104 -6.28 -9.59 -0.07
C SER A 104 -7.56 -8.80 -0.37
N GLY A 105 -7.44 -7.66 -1.06
CA GLY A 105 -8.55 -6.83 -1.52
C GLY A 105 -9.19 -5.96 -0.45
N ARG A 106 -8.53 -5.82 0.71
CA ARG A 106 -8.98 -4.93 1.80
C ARG A 106 -8.67 -3.48 1.46
N ASP A 107 -7.46 -3.24 0.98
CA ASP A 107 -7.03 -1.91 0.55
C ASP A 107 -7.22 -1.74 -0.95
N ARG A 108 -7.57 -0.51 -1.34
CA ARG A 108 -7.79 -0.09 -2.73
C ARG A 108 -6.64 0.78 -3.25
N LEU A 109 -6.03 1.57 -2.37
CA LEU A 109 -4.91 2.45 -2.67
C LEU A 109 -3.95 2.48 -1.48
N ILE A 110 -2.65 2.38 -1.73
CA ILE A 110 -1.63 2.70 -0.74
C ILE A 110 -0.59 3.60 -1.42
N ALA A 111 -0.25 4.71 -0.79
CA ALA A 111 0.77 5.64 -1.28
C ALA A 111 1.82 5.89 -0.20
N ASP A 112 3.04 5.39 -0.43
CA ASP A 112 4.20 5.69 0.42
C ASP A 112 4.99 6.85 -0.17
N LEU A 113 4.64 8.06 0.29
CA LEU A 113 5.17 9.31 -0.21
C LEU A 113 6.32 9.86 0.64
N ARG A 114 6.79 9.10 1.65
CA ARG A 114 7.77 9.60 2.62
C ARG A 114 9.05 10.13 1.98
N PRO A 115 9.67 9.46 0.97
CA PRO A 115 10.85 10.02 0.29
C PRO A 115 10.58 11.37 -0.39
N TRP A 116 9.40 11.54 -0.99
CA TRP A 116 8.99 12.81 -1.60
C TRP A 116 8.80 13.89 -0.55
N ALA A 117 8.12 13.58 0.56
CA ALA A 117 7.87 14.53 1.64
C ALA A 117 9.19 15.04 2.25
N PHE A 118 10.14 14.14 2.50
CA PHE A 118 11.44 14.48 3.06
C PHE A 118 12.28 15.32 2.10
N ALA A 119 12.27 15.00 0.80
CA ALA A 119 12.93 15.80 -0.22
C ALA A 119 12.35 17.23 -0.29
N ARG A 120 11.01 17.37 -0.22
CA ARG A 120 10.34 18.69 -0.18
C ARG A 120 10.64 19.50 1.08
N MET A 121 11.01 18.83 2.17
CA MET A 121 11.42 19.47 3.42
C MET A 121 12.93 19.80 3.47
N GLY A 122 13.71 19.43 2.44
CA GLY A 122 15.15 19.63 2.42
C GLY A 122 15.91 18.78 3.44
N LEU A 123 15.33 17.64 3.87
CA LEU A 123 15.98 16.76 4.83
C LEU A 123 17.13 15.99 4.15
N PRO A 124 18.35 16.00 4.73
CA PRO A 124 19.54 15.41 4.10
C PRO A 124 19.54 13.88 4.15
N VAL A 125 18.72 13.29 5.03
CA VAL A 125 18.55 11.84 5.18
C VAL A 125 17.06 11.56 5.15
N SER A 126 16.69 10.42 4.57
CA SER A 126 15.34 9.88 4.54
C SER A 126 15.24 8.69 5.51
N PRO A 127 15.37 8.90 6.84
CA PRO A 127 15.35 7.79 7.77
C PRO A 127 13.95 7.16 7.81
N LEU A 128 13.90 5.83 7.90
CA LEU A 128 12.67 5.06 8.07
C LEU A 128 11.64 5.27 6.94
N THR A 129 12.08 5.22 5.69
CA THR A 129 11.19 5.01 4.52
C THR A 129 11.16 3.55 4.11
N CYS A 130 10.36 3.23 3.09
CA CYS A 130 10.52 1.97 2.37
C CYS A 130 11.91 1.95 1.69
N HIS A 131 12.58 0.80 1.76
CA HIS A 131 13.84 0.50 1.09
C HIS A 131 13.68 -0.66 0.10
N PRO A 132 14.67 -0.97 -0.75
CA PRO A 132 14.51 -1.99 -1.78
C PRO A 132 14.13 -3.38 -1.24
N TYR A 133 14.59 -3.74 -0.04
CA TYR A 133 14.22 -5.00 0.62
C TYR A 133 12.79 -4.99 1.19
N ASP A 134 12.22 -3.83 1.51
CA ASP A 134 10.85 -3.74 2.04
C ASP A 134 9.81 -3.95 0.92
N ILE A 135 10.12 -3.49 -0.29
CA ILE A 135 9.24 -3.58 -1.48
C ILE A 135 9.53 -4.80 -2.35
N CYS A 136 10.50 -5.65 -1.98
CA CYS A 136 10.99 -6.73 -2.85
C CYS A 136 9.91 -7.77 -3.20
N THR A 137 8.84 -7.87 -2.42
CA THR A 137 7.68 -8.75 -2.66
C THR A 137 6.61 -8.14 -3.56
N ALA A 138 6.80 -6.93 -4.09
CA ALA A 138 5.83 -6.29 -4.99
C ALA A 138 5.49 -7.14 -6.23
N LEU A 139 6.39 -8.02 -6.68
CA LEU A 139 6.12 -8.97 -7.76
C LEU A 139 4.90 -9.86 -7.45
N ILE A 140 4.72 -10.29 -6.20
CA ILE A 140 3.58 -11.14 -5.82
C ILE A 140 2.27 -10.39 -6.03
N ALA A 141 2.23 -9.12 -5.61
CA ALA A 141 1.06 -8.27 -5.83
C ALA A 141 0.80 -8.02 -7.32
N GLN A 142 1.85 -7.76 -8.10
CA GLN A 142 1.75 -7.54 -9.54
C GLN A 142 1.20 -8.76 -10.29
N GLU A 143 1.63 -9.97 -9.92
CA GLU A 143 1.12 -11.22 -10.50
C GLU A 143 -0.36 -11.50 -10.13
N LEU A 144 -0.90 -10.86 -9.09
CA LEU A 144 -2.33 -10.84 -8.76
C LEU A 144 -3.12 -9.73 -9.48
N GLY A 145 -2.45 -8.87 -10.26
CA GLY A 145 -3.07 -7.75 -10.97
C GLY A 145 -3.08 -6.42 -10.22
N VAL A 146 -2.51 -6.35 -9.02
CA VAL A 146 -2.26 -5.08 -8.31
C VAL A 146 -1.29 -4.25 -9.15
N GLN A 147 -1.61 -2.97 -9.36
CA GLN A 147 -0.72 -2.05 -10.06
C GLN A 147 0.22 -1.41 -9.05
N VAL A 148 1.52 -1.56 -9.26
CA VAL A 148 2.55 -0.97 -8.37
C VAL A 148 3.51 -0.13 -9.21
N THR A 149 3.68 1.13 -8.84
CA THR A 149 4.54 2.11 -9.53
C THR A 149 5.47 2.81 -8.55
N ASP A 150 6.48 3.49 -9.08
CA ASP A 150 7.17 4.55 -8.35
C ASP A 150 6.30 5.83 -8.25
N LEU A 151 6.83 6.88 -7.62
CA LEU A 151 6.14 8.16 -7.47
C LEU A 151 6.00 8.98 -8.77
N ARG A 152 6.52 8.49 -9.89
CA ARG A 152 6.38 9.10 -11.23
C ARG A 152 5.40 8.30 -12.11
N GLY A 153 4.75 7.27 -11.58
CA GLY A 153 3.86 6.39 -12.33
C GLY A 153 4.60 5.33 -13.16
N GLU A 154 5.92 5.26 -13.05
CA GLU A 154 6.76 4.33 -13.80
C GLU A 154 6.90 2.98 -13.06
N PRO A 155 7.28 1.90 -13.75
CA PRO A 155 7.60 0.64 -13.09
C PRO A 155 8.69 0.83 -12.02
N LEU A 156 8.54 0.16 -10.87
CA LEU A 156 9.56 0.19 -9.81
C LEU A 156 10.92 -0.25 -10.35
N ARG A 157 11.93 0.61 -10.16
CA ARG A 157 13.34 0.37 -10.51
C ARG A 157 14.25 0.74 -9.36
N ALA A 158 13.92 0.26 -8.16
CA ALA A 158 14.75 0.46 -6.98
C ALA A 158 16.14 -0.19 -7.19
N PRO A 159 17.24 0.47 -6.77
CA PRO A 159 18.56 -0.13 -6.84
C PRO A 159 18.64 -1.35 -5.91
N LEU A 160 19.53 -2.29 -6.22
CA LEU A 160 19.79 -3.44 -5.36
C LEU A 160 20.71 -3.03 -4.20
N ASP A 161 20.15 -2.32 -3.22
CA ASP A 161 20.83 -1.93 -1.99
C ASP A 161 19.88 -1.90 -0.78
N THR A 162 20.38 -1.45 0.38
CA THR A 162 19.63 -1.40 1.64
C THR A 162 19.33 0.01 2.14
N ARG A 163 19.64 1.04 1.36
CA ARG A 163 19.68 2.44 1.82
C ARG A 163 18.89 3.39 0.93
N ALA A 164 18.66 3.04 -0.33
CA ALA A 164 17.93 3.89 -1.25
C ALA A 164 16.49 4.08 -0.76
N PRO A 165 16.01 5.32 -0.59
CA PRO A 165 14.64 5.56 -0.24
C PRO A 165 13.74 5.25 -1.45
N VAL A 166 12.74 4.39 -1.24
CA VAL A 166 11.79 3.99 -2.28
C VAL A 166 10.43 4.58 -1.96
N GLY A 167 9.95 5.47 -2.83
CA GLY A 167 8.56 5.92 -2.80
C GLY A 167 7.77 5.12 -3.83
N TRP A 168 6.58 4.68 -3.46
CA TRP A 168 5.77 3.81 -4.31
C TRP A 168 4.28 4.07 -4.12
N ILE A 169 3.51 3.69 -5.14
CA ILE A 169 2.04 3.75 -5.12
C ILE A 169 1.50 2.39 -5.57
N GLY A 170 0.58 1.84 -4.79
CA GLY A 170 -0.15 0.62 -5.09
C GLY A 170 -1.62 0.92 -5.33
N TYR A 171 -2.16 0.41 -6.43
CA TYR A 171 -3.58 0.43 -6.75
C TYR A 171 -4.07 -1.01 -6.84
N ALA A 172 -5.17 -1.34 -6.17
CA ALA A 172 -5.67 -2.72 -6.16
C ALA A 172 -5.98 -3.26 -7.57
N ASN A 173 -6.30 -2.38 -8.52
CA ASN A 173 -6.55 -2.76 -9.91
C ASN A 173 -6.26 -1.61 -10.89
N ALA A 174 -6.30 -1.93 -12.19
CA ALA A 174 -6.02 -0.97 -13.27
C ALA A 174 -7.06 0.15 -13.42
N ALA A 175 -8.33 -0.07 -13.02
CA ALA A 175 -9.35 0.97 -13.08
C ALA A 175 -9.07 2.09 -12.07
N LEU A 176 -8.69 1.73 -10.85
CA LEU A 176 -8.26 2.67 -9.81
C LEU A 176 -7.02 3.45 -10.25
N ARG A 177 -6.01 2.77 -10.80
CA ARG A 177 -4.82 3.45 -11.34
C ARG A 177 -5.19 4.49 -12.39
N ARG A 178 -5.95 4.10 -13.42
CA ARG A 178 -6.37 5.03 -14.50
C ARG A 178 -7.12 6.25 -13.96
N ARG A 179 -7.92 6.07 -12.90
CA ARG A 179 -8.74 7.13 -12.32
C ARG A 179 -7.95 8.09 -11.43
N TYR A 180 -7.04 7.59 -10.60
CA TYR A 180 -6.44 8.37 -9.52
C TYR A 180 -4.96 8.71 -9.72
N GLU A 181 -4.22 7.99 -10.57
CA GLU A 181 -2.80 8.28 -10.86
C GLU A 181 -2.60 9.69 -11.45
N PRO A 182 -3.38 10.17 -12.43
CA PRO A 182 -3.18 11.52 -12.99
C PRO A 182 -3.28 12.62 -11.93
N LEU A 183 -4.25 12.51 -11.01
CA LEU A 183 -4.42 13.43 -9.89
C LEU A 183 -3.21 13.39 -8.94
N LEU A 184 -2.72 12.19 -8.60
CA LEU A 184 -1.54 12.04 -7.74
C LEU A 184 -0.29 12.63 -8.39
N MET A 185 -0.08 12.42 -9.70
CA MET A 185 1.07 12.97 -10.42
C MET A 185 1.06 14.51 -10.43
N GLU A 186 -0.12 15.11 -10.64
CA GLU A 186 -0.29 16.55 -10.54
C GLU A 186 0.07 17.07 -9.15
N LEU A 187 -0.45 16.43 -8.09
CA LEU A 187 -0.23 16.86 -6.71
C LEU A 187 1.23 16.68 -6.24
N LEU A 188 1.90 15.61 -6.68
CA LEU A 188 3.28 15.32 -6.30
C LEU A 188 4.28 16.27 -6.97
N TRP A 189 4.05 16.65 -8.22
CA TRP A 189 5.05 17.30 -9.06
C TRP A 189 4.71 18.70 -9.53
N ARG A 190 3.65 19.30 -8.95
CA ARG A 190 3.45 20.75 -9.01
C ARG A 190 4.58 21.55 -8.37
#